data_AF-A0A7X9J508-F1
#
_entry.id   AF-A0A7X9J508-F1
#
_cell.length_a   1.000
_cell.length_b   1.000
_cell.length_c   1.000
_cell.angle_alpha   90.00
_cell.angle_beta   90.00
_cell.angle_gamma   90.00
#
_symmetry.space_group_name_H-M   'P 1'
#
loop_
_entity.id
_entity.type
_entity.pdbx_description
1 polymer ?
#
loop_
_entity_poly.entity_id
_entity_poly.type
_entity_poly.pdbx_seq_one_letter_code
_entity_poly.pdbx_strand_id
1 'polypeptide(L)' 'MSITYKDSGVNIDAANAAKARMKALVERTRIPGVIGGIGAFGGLFEGAFPGM' A
#
# COMPACT_ATOMS: atom_id res chain seq x y z
N MET A 1 -23.94 23.87 3.14
CA MET A 1 -22.77 23.28 3.83
C MET A 1 -22.11 22.32 2.87
N SER A 2 -20.81 22.50 2.59
CA SER A 2 -20.04 21.56 1.77
C SER A 2 -19.40 20.54 2.70
N ILE A 3 -19.63 19.25 2.44
CA ILE A 3 -18.97 18.17 3.18
C ILE A 3 -17.61 17.93 2.54
N THR A 4 -16.57 17.86 3.34
CA THR A 4 -15.23 17.50 2.88
C THR A 4 -15.01 15.99 3.00
N TYR A 5 -14.03 15.47 2.27
CA TYR A 5 -13.59 14.08 2.42
C TYR A 5 -13.04 13.78 3.83
N LYS A 6 -12.60 14.83 4.55
CA LYS A 6 -12.20 14.71 5.94
C LYS A 6 -13.40 14.57 6.88
N ASP A 7 -14.53 15.19 6.54
CA ASP A 7 -15.77 15.09 7.31
C ASP A 7 -16.41 13.69 7.21
N SER A 8 -16.09 12.92 6.16
CA SER A 8 -16.40 11.48 6.10
C SER A 8 -15.43 10.61 6.91
N GLY A 9 -14.50 11.22 7.66
CA GLY A 9 -13.52 10.54 8.50
C GLY A 9 -12.21 10.18 7.79
N VAL A 10 -12.00 10.59 6.54
CA VAL A 10 -10.80 10.23 5.78
C VAL A 10 -9.75 11.34 5.82
N ASN A 11 -8.59 11.07 6.43
CA ASN A 11 -7.46 11.99 6.46
C ASN A 11 -6.31 11.49 5.57
N ILE A 12 -6.19 12.08 4.38
CA ILE A 12 -5.19 11.70 3.36
C ILE A 12 -3.76 11.94 3.85
N ASP A 13 -3.51 13.07 4.53
CA ASP A 13 -2.17 13.41 5.02
C ASP A 13 -1.72 12.45 6.11
N ALA A 14 -2.62 12.10 7.03
CA ALA A 14 -2.36 11.09 8.05
C ALA A 14 -2.05 9.72 7.42
N ALA A 15 -2.80 9.33 6.39
CA ALA A 15 -2.55 8.09 5.67
C ALA A 15 -1.18 8.09 4.97
N ASN A 16 -0.78 9.19 4.35
CA ASN A 16 0.54 9.32 3.70
C ASN A 16 1.68 9.28 4.73
N ALA A 17 1.53 9.98 5.86
CA ALA A 17 2.51 9.95 6.95
C ALA A 17 2.67 8.54 7.54
N ALA A 18 1.57 7.81 7.73
CA ALA A 18 1.61 6.43 8.21
C ALA A 18 2.33 5.51 7.22
N LYS A 19 2.01 5.60 5.92
CA LYS A 19 2.71 4.83 4.86
C LYS A 19 4.21 5.09 4.85
N ALA A 20 4.63 6.35 4.99
CA ALA A 20 6.05 6.71 5.04
C ALA A 20 6.79 6.04 6.20
N ARG A 21 6.18 5.99 7.39
CA ARG A 21 6.74 5.34 8.58
C ARG A 21 6.81 3.81 8.43
N MET A 22 5.79 3.20 7.82
CA MET A 22 5.73 1.75 7.64
C MET A 22 6.66 1.23 6.55
N LYS A 23 7.07 2.07 5.58
CA LYS A 23 7.80 1.65 4.37
C LYS A 23 9.01 0.76 4.66
N ALA A 24 9.89 1.16 5.57
CA ALA A 24 11.09 0.40 5.88
C ALA A 24 10.78 -0.96 6.57
N LEU A 25 9.72 -1.02 7.37
CA LEU A 25 9.29 -2.27 8.02
C LEU A 25 8.69 -3.24 7.02
N VAL A 26 7.86 -2.74 6.09
CA VAL A 26 7.26 -3.56 5.03
C VAL A 26 8.31 -4.08 4.05
N GLU A 27 9.29 -3.25 3.67
CA GLU A 27 10.33 -3.69 2.73
C GLU A 27 11.18 -4.85 3.30
N ARG A 28 11.36 -4.89 4.63
CA ARG A 28 12.08 -5.99 5.31
C ARG A 28 11.36 -7.34 5.22
N THR A 29 10.06 -7.36 4.91
CA THR A 29 9.29 -8.60 4.76
C THR A 29 9.18 -9.04 3.30
N ARG A 30 9.92 -8.41 2.38
CA ARG A 30 9.88 -8.75 0.96
C ARG A 30 10.41 -10.17 0.72
N ILE A 31 9.67 -10.93 -0.08
CA ILE A 31 10.01 -12.28 -0.50
C ILE A 31 10.00 -12.37 -2.04
N PRO A 32 10.64 -13.39 -2.65
CA PRO A 32 10.55 -13.64 -4.08
C PRO A 32 9.09 -13.69 -4.55
N GLY A 33 8.82 -13.15 -5.73
CA GLY A 33 7.48 -13.03 -6.30
C GLY A 33 6.73 -11.74 -5.95
N VAL A 34 7.13 -10.97 -4.93
CA VAL A 34 6.50 -9.66 -4.66
C VAL A 34 6.84 -8.66 -5.77
N ILE A 35 5.81 -8.13 -6.45
CA ILE A 35 5.93 -7.13 -7.51
C ILE A 35 5.50 -5.76 -6.96
N GLY A 36 6.39 -4.76 -7.10
CA GLY A 36 6.14 -3.39 -6.62
C GLY A 36 6.50 -3.18 -5.15
N GLY A 37 5.81 -2.23 -4.50
CA GLY A 37 6.06 -1.84 -3.11
C GLY A 37 4.87 -1.10 -2.48
N ILE A 38 4.95 -0.84 -1.18
CA ILE A 38 3.86 -0.19 -0.43
C ILE A 38 3.62 1.25 -0.91
N GLY A 39 2.35 1.60 -1.11
CA GLY A 39 1.91 2.92 -1.56
C GLY A 39 1.42 2.97 -3.00
N ALA A 40 1.58 1.89 -3.77
CA ALA A 40 0.85 1.68 -5.01
C ALA A 40 -0.64 1.40 -4.74
N PHE A 41 -1.48 1.51 -5.77
CA PHE A 41 -2.92 1.24 -5.68
C PHE A 41 -3.23 -0.22 -5.26
N GLY A 42 -2.34 -1.16 -5.56
CA GLY A 42 -2.46 -2.56 -5.16
C GLY A 42 -1.10 -3.22 -4.95
N GLY A 43 -1.10 -4.32 -4.20
CA GLY A 43 0.03 -5.24 -4.08
C GLY A 43 -0.11 -6.38 -5.08
N LEU A 44 0.97 -6.71 -5.78
CA LEU A 44 0.99 -7.75 -6.81
C LEU A 44 1.99 -8.84 -6.40
N PHE A 45 1.68 -10.08 -6.78
CA PHE A 45 2.56 -11.22 -6.55
C PHE A 45 2.60 -12.09 -7.80
N GLU A 46 3.79 -12.48 -8.22
CA GLU A 46 4.02 -13.40 -9.32
C GLU A 46 3.54 -14.81 -8.94
N GLY A 47 2.58 -15.35 -9.69
CA GLY A 47 2.13 -16.71 -9.50
C GLY A 47 3.08 -17.71 -10.17
N ALA A 48 3.59 -18.68 -9.41
CA ALA A 48 4.31 -19.81 -9.96
C ALA A 48 3.29 -20.86 -10.44
N PHE A 49 2.95 -20.81 -11.73
CA PHE A 49 2.01 -21.75 -12.34
C PHE A 49 2.72 -22.60 -13.41
N PRO A 50 3.35 -23.73 -13.04
CA PRO A 50 3.95 -24.61 -14.02
C PRO A 50 2.88 -25.21 -14.95
N GLY A 51 3.02 -25.00 -16.26
CA GLY A 51 2.13 -25.59 -17.27
C GLY A 51 0.91 -24.75 -17.66
N MET A 52 0.80 -23.51 -17.16
CA MET A 52 0.04 -22.45 -17.84
C MET A 52 0.95 -21.65 -18.77
#